data_AF-A0A7S4JG87-F1
#
_entry.id   AF-A0A7S4JG87-F1
#
_cell.length_a   1.000
_cell.length_b   1.000
_cell.length_c   1.000
_cell.angle_alpha   90.00
_cell.angle_beta   90.00
_cell.angle_gamma   90.00
#
_symmetry.space_group_name_H-M   'P 1'
#
loop_
_entity.id
_entity.type
_entity.pdbx_description
1 polymer ?
#
loop_
_entity_poly.entity_id
_entity_poly.type
_entity_poly.pdbx_seq_one_letter_code
_entity_poly.pdbx_strand_id
1 'polypeptide(L)'
;QQPPPPPPPPQQQHQNNKQGQQQKGSATKSSSASSLSVPHYPPSQFLLPVKIADLGNACWFDKHFTNDIQTRPYRAPEVIVGADYGPAVDVWSVACVVFELLTGELMFNAQNSKYFRKDDDHFAQILELVEKQRVPDSLMRGKHSSDFFNQKREFRPIRNLKFWGLESVLYEKYRMSRKDSKELASFLLPMLALDPRARVTAVEALQHPWLHQIDDGELNREEKELLDC
;
A
#
# COMPACT_ATOMS: atom_id res chain seq x y z
N GLN A 1 -2.86 -34.79 -5.30
CA GLN A 1 -1.85 -33.94 -5.96
C GLN A 1 -2.02 -32.56 -5.37
N GLN A 2 -1.02 -32.05 -4.64
CA GLN A 2 -1.06 -30.68 -4.11
C GLN A 2 -0.84 -29.69 -5.26
N PRO A 3 -1.53 -28.53 -5.26
CA PRO A 3 -1.26 -27.49 -6.24
C PRO A 3 0.17 -26.97 -6.06
N PRO A 4 0.84 -26.56 -7.15
CA PRO A 4 2.19 -26.02 -7.08
C PRO A 4 2.23 -24.75 -6.21
N PRO A 5 3.36 -24.48 -5.53
CA PRO A 5 3.52 -23.26 -4.76
C PRO A 5 3.36 -22.02 -5.66
N PRO A 6 2.79 -20.91 -5.13
CA PRO A 6 2.66 -19.67 -5.87
C PRO A 6 4.04 -19.15 -6.32
N PRO A 7 4.11 -18.44 -7.46
CA PRO A 7 5.36 -17.90 -7.96
C PRO A 7 6.00 -16.94 -6.96
N PRO A 8 7.34 -16.86 -6.88
CA PRO A 8 8.00 -15.90 -6.02
C PRO A 8 7.67 -14.46 -6.48
N PRO A 9 7.63 -13.50 -5.54
CA PRO A 9 7.32 -12.11 -5.85
C PRO A 9 8.27 -11.51 -6.90
N PRO A 10 7.93 -10.36 -7.53
CA PRO A 10 8.74 -9.67 -8.55
C PRO A 10 10.20 -9.35 -8.19
N GLN A 11 10.64 -9.64 -6.97
CA GLN A 11 11.82 -9.07 -6.33
C GLN A 11 13.11 -9.90 -6.41
N GLN A 12 13.13 -11.10 -7.02
CA GLN A 12 14.31 -12.00 -6.90
C GLN A 12 15.13 -12.32 -8.18
N GLN A 13 14.88 -11.70 -9.33
CA GLN A 13 15.62 -12.07 -10.57
C GLN A 13 16.70 -11.10 -11.06
N HIS A 14 17.03 -10.03 -10.34
CA HIS A 14 18.06 -9.06 -10.77
C HIS A 14 19.38 -9.11 -9.98
N GLN A 15 19.61 -10.12 -9.15
CA GLN A 15 20.92 -10.32 -8.53
C GLN A 15 21.40 -11.75 -8.76
N ASN A 16 22.27 -11.92 -9.75
CA ASN A 16 23.30 -12.96 -9.74
C ASN A 16 24.45 -12.54 -10.64
N ASN A 17 25.47 -11.93 -10.04
CA ASN A 17 26.87 -12.14 -10.41
C ASN A 17 27.77 -11.38 -9.42
N LYS A 18 28.32 -12.12 -8.44
CA LYS A 18 29.76 -12.12 -8.09
C LYS A 18 30.02 -13.12 -6.96
N GLN A 19 30.97 -14.02 -7.22
CA GLN A 19 31.48 -15.04 -6.31
C GLN A 19 32.44 -14.44 -5.26
N GLY A 20 32.41 -15.04 -4.06
CA GLY A 20 33.61 -15.51 -3.35
C GLY A 20 34.16 -14.64 -2.22
N GLN A 21 33.96 -15.06 -0.97
CA GLN A 21 34.99 -15.74 -0.16
C GLN A 21 34.44 -16.18 1.23
N GLN A 22 34.92 -17.35 1.66
CA GLN A 22 34.57 -18.07 2.89
C GLN A 22 35.25 -17.48 4.14
N GLN A 23 34.61 -17.64 5.30
CA GLN A 23 35.30 -18.03 6.54
C GLN A 23 34.36 -18.74 7.53
N LYS A 24 34.93 -19.70 8.26
CA LYS A 24 34.34 -20.73 9.13
C LYS A 24 33.90 -20.18 10.50
N GLY A 25 32.92 -20.82 11.13
CA GLY A 25 32.68 -20.68 12.57
C GLY A 25 31.47 -21.48 13.06
N SER A 26 31.72 -22.48 13.91
CA SER A 26 30.80 -23.41 14.56
C SER A 26 29.92 -22.78 15.65
N ALA A 27 28.69 -23.27 15.83
CA ALA A 27 28.17 -23.84 17.09
C ALA A 27 26.63 -23.92 17.08
N THR A 28 26.14 -25.11 17.40
CA THR A 28 24.75 -25.47 17.70
C THR A 28 24.28 -24.84 19.02
N LYS A 29 23.12 -24.17 19.00
CA LYS A 29 22.26 -24.01 20.19
C LYS A 29 20.78 -24.06 19.78
N SER A 30 20.11 -25.13 20.18
CA SER A 30 18.67 -25.24 20.26
C SER A 30 18.16 -24.20 21.27
N SER A 31 17.34 -23.25 20.83
CA SER A 31 16.56 -22.41 21.73
C SER A 31 15.08 -22.74 21.54
N SER A 32 14.50 -23.30 22.59
CA SER A 32 13.07 -23.50 22.78
C SER A 32 12.35 -22.15 22.70
N ALA A 33 11.45 -22.00 21.74
CA ALA A 33 10.55 -20.85 21.65
C ALA A 33 9.64 -20.86 22.89
N SER A 34 9.91 -19.97 23.84
CA SER A 34 8.95 -19.62 24.88
C SER A 34 7.86 -18.77 24.22
N SER A 35 6.62 -19.25 24.30
CA SER A 35 5.45 -18.51 23.83
C SER A 35 5.35 -17.19 24.59
N LEU A 36 5.61 -16.08 23.92
CA LEU A 36 5.33 -14.74 24.44
C LEU A 36 3.81 -14.60 24.49
N SER A 37 3.22 -14.69 25.69
CA SER A 37 1.81 -14.33 25.88
C SER A 37 1.67 -12.82 25.73
N VAL A 38 0.92 -12.40 24.72
CA VAL A 38 0.54 -11.00 24.52
C VAL A 38 -0.39 -10.61 25.68
N PRO A 39 -0.10 -9.53 26.43
CA PRO A 39 -0.98 -9.08 27.50
C PRO A 39 -2.36 -8.69 26.93
N HIS A 40 -3.42 -9.26 27.49
CA HIS A 40 -4.80 -8.94 27.13
C HIS A 40 -5.25 -7.67 27.87
N TYR A 41 -5.66 -6.64 27.12
CA TYR A 41 -6.23 -5.42 27.68
C TYR A 41 -7.61 -5.14 27.07
N PRO A 42 -8.57 -4.59 27.85
CA PRO A 42 -9.93 -4.35 27.38
C PRO A 42 -9.99 -3.23 26.32
N PRO A 43 -10.84 -3.35 25.28
CA PRO A 43 -10.82 -2.51 24.07
C PRO A 43 -11.32 -1.08 24.24
N SER A 44 -12.03 -0.77 25.33
CA SER A 44 -12.45 0.61 25.62
C SER A 44 -11.30 1.53 26.08
N GLN A 45 -10.08 1.02 26.23
CA GLN A 45 -8.92 1.77 26.73
C GLN A 45 -7.90 2.23 25.66
N PHE A 46 -8.11 1.97 24.35
CA PHE A 46 -7.09 2.28 23.32
C PHE A 46 -7.55 3.13 22.13
N LEU A 47 -8.41 4.12 22.36
CA LEU A 47 -8.44 5.25 21.42
C LEU A 47 -7.16 6.07 21.64
N LEU A 48 -6.12 5.79 20.85
CA LEU A 48 -4.91 6.60 20.80
C LEU A 48 -5.25 7.93 20.10
N PRO A 49 -5.31 9.06 20.81
CA PRO A 49 -5.65 10.33 20.18
C PRO A 49 -4.48 10.77 19.30
N VAL A 50 -4.70 10.77 17.98
CA VAL A 50 -3.74 11.25 16.99
C VAL A 50 -4.16 12.62 16.46
N LYS A 51 -3.17 13.46 16.12
CA LYS A 51 -3.38 14.77 15.50
C LYS A 51 -2.42 14.93 14.32
N ILE A 52 -2.91 15.48 13.22
CA ILE A 52 -2.06 15.91 12.12
C ILE A 52 -1.21 17.09 12.60
N ALA A 53 0.08 17.05 12.29
CA ALA A 53 1.05 18.09 12.63
C ALA A 53 1.86 18.47 11.40
N ASP A 54 2.70 19.50 11.55
CA ASP A 54 3.62 19.99 10.51
C ASP A 54 2.92 20.39 9.19
N LEU A 55 2.22 21.53 9.23
CA LEU A 55 1.56 22.12 8.06
C LEU A 55 2.53 23.00 7.23
N GLY A 56 3.85 22.84 7.36
CA GLY A 56 4.84 23.65 6.65
C GLY A 56 4.79 23.50 5.12
N ASN A 57 4.28 22.37 4.62
CA ASN A 57 4.05 22.10 3.19
C ASN A 57 2.57 22.12 2.80
N ALA A 58 1.67 22.51 3.70
CA ALA A 58 0.24 22.60 3.38
C ALA A 58 -0.03 23.77 2.41
N CYS A 59 -1.10 23.66 1.65
CA CYS A 59 -1.55 24.73 0.74
C CYS A 59 -3.08 24.85 0.74
N TRP A 60 -3.57 25.94 0.16
CA TRP A 60 -5.01 26.15 -0.02
C TRP A 60 -5.45 25.50 -1.32
N PHE A 61 -6.71 25.03 -1.37
CA PHE A 61 -7.26 24.35 -2.54
C PHE A 61 -7.26 25.20 -3.82
N ASP A 62 -7.27 26.52 -3.68
CA ASP A 62 -7.27 27.51 -4.76
C ASP A 62 -5.92 28.22 -4.93
N LYS A 63 -4.92 27.89 -4.08
CA LYS A 63 -3.60 28.52 -4.10
C LYS A 63 -2.50 27.52 -3.72
N HIS A 64 -1.96 26.88 -4.76
CA HIS A 64 -0.81 25.98 -4.65
C HIS A 64 0.51 26.75 -4.64
N PHE A 65 1.42 26.37 -3.74
CA PHE A 65 2.77 26.97 -3.64
C PHE A 65 3.80 26.26 -4.53
N THR A 66 3.64 24.96 -4.75
CA THR A 66 4.53 24.12 -5.57
C THR A 66 3.76 22.93 -6.14
N ASN A 67 4.29 22.33 -7.21
CA ASN A 67 3.80 21.07 -7.76
C ASN A 67 4.63 19.86 -7.32
N ASP A 68 5.78 20.07 -6.68
CA ASP A 68 6.55 19.00 -6.02
C ASP A 68 6.08 18.89 -4.57
N ILE A 69 5.07 18.04 -4.37
CA ILE A 69 4.46 17.76 -3.08
C ILE A 69 4.56 16.26 -2.75
N GLN A 70 4.20 15.91 -1.52
CA GLN A 70 4.20 14.55 -0.96
C GLN A 70 5.58 13.90 -0.91
N THR A 71 5.83 13.14 0.16
CA THR A 71 7.00 12.25 0.21
C THR A 71 6.76 11.04 -0.70
N ARG A 72 7.82 10.56 -1.37
CA ARG A 72 7.72 9.65 -2.51
C ARG A 72 6.83 8.41 -2.31
N PRO A 73 6.93 7.60 -1.24
CA PRO A 73 6.10 6.40 -1.07
C PRO A 73 4.59 6.67 -0.95
N TYR A 74 4.22 7.91 -0.63
CA TYR A 74 2.84 8.35 -0.42
C TYR A 74 2.33 9.22 -1.58
N ARG A 75 3.14 9.38 -2.63
CA ARG A 75 2.87 10.32 -3.72
C ARG A 75 1.83 9.78 -4.69
N ALA A 76 0.80 10.58 -4.95
CA ALA A 76 -0.34 10.21 -5.79
C ALA A 76 0.02 10.19 -7.29
N PRO A 77 -0.69 9.40 -8.13
CA PRO A 77 -0.37 9.26 -9.55
C PRO A 77 -0.47 10.58 -10.32
N GLU A 78 -1.43 11.46 -10.00
CA GLU A 78 -1.56 12.79 -10.60
C GLU A 78 -0.34 13.68 -10.35
N VAL A 79 0.28 13.56 -9.17
CA VAL A 79 1.50 14.30 -8.84
C VAL A 79 2.70 13.73 -9.61
N ILE A 80 2.79 12.40 -9.74
CA ILE A 80 3.87 11.74 -10.51
C ILE A 80 3.86 12.19 -11.98
N VAL A 81 2.67 12.27 -12.59
CA VAL A 81 2.54 12.67 -14.01
C VAL A 81 2.45 14.18 -14.20
N GLY A 82 2.45 14.97 -13.12
CA GLY A 82 2.35 16.42 -13.14
C GLY A 82 1.01 16.93 -13.69
N ALA A 83 -0.08 16.27 -13.34
CA ALA A 83 -1.44 16.76 -13.54
C ALA A 83 -1.87 17.68 -12.39
N ASP A 84 -2.98 18.39 -12.57
CA ASP A 84 -3.58 19.17 -11.50
C ASP A 84 -3.93 18.27 -10.32
N TYR A 85 -3.59 18.73 -9.12
CA TYR A 85 -3.90 18.04 -7.88
C TYR A 85 -4.89 18.87 -7.04
N GLY A 86 -5.44 18.23 -6.01
CA GLY A 86 -6.31 18.86 -5.03
C GLY A 86 -6.37 17.99 -3.77
N PRO A 87 -7.36 18.20 -2.87
CA PRO A 87 -7.43 17.48 -1.59
C PRO A 87 -7.40 15.94 -1.69
N ALA A 88 -7.76 15.39 -2.85
CA ALA A 88 -7.72 13.95 -3.12
C ALA A 88 -6.32 13.32 -2.98
N VAL A 89 -5.23 14.09 -3.10
CA VAL A 89 -3.85 13.55 -2.92
C VAL A 89 -3.57 13.15 -1.46
N ASP A 90 -4.23 13.80 -0.51
CA ASP A 90 -4.09 13.45 0.90
C ASP A 90 -4.77 12.13 1.20
N VAL A 91 -5.95 11.87 0.60
CA VAL A 91 -6.64 10.58 0.73
C VAL A 91 -5.80 9.42 0.20
N TRP A 92 -5.13 9.62 -0.94
CA TRP A 92 -4.16 8.65 -1.46
C TRP A 92 -3.03 8.39 -0.46
N SER A 93 -2.46 9.47 0.10
CA SER A 93 -1.37 9.37 1.08
C SER A 93 -1.80 8.60 2.33
N VAL A 94 -3.02 8.84 2.82
CA VAL A 94 -3.58 8.12 3.97
C VAL A 94 -3.72 6.62 3.67
N ALA A 95 -4.16 6.23 2.47
CA ALA A 95 -4.23 4.80 2.11
C ALA A 95 -2.85 4.12 2.17
N CYS A 96 -1.81 4.81 1.68
CA CYS A 96 -0.43 4.33 1.79
C CYS A 96 0.03 4.22 3.25
N VAL A 97 -0.30 5.20 4.10
CA VAL A 97 0.02 5.17 5.54
C VAL A 97 -0.72 4.05 6.27
N VAL A 98 -2.01 3.83 6.01
CA VAL A 98 -2.80 2.75 6.64
C VAL A 98 -2.18 1.39 6.30
N PHE A 99 -1.82 1.17 5.04
CA PHE A 99 -1.13 -0.05 4.63
C PHE A 99 0.22 -0.22 5.34
N GLU A 100 1.03 0.84 5.41
CA GLU A 100 2.33 0.81 6.08
C GLU A 100 2.19 0.48 7.57
N LEU A 101 1.22 1.09 8.26
CA LEU A 101 0.97 0.82 9.67
C LEU A 101 0.54 -0.63 9.93
N LEU A 102 -0.26 -1.22 9.03
CA LEU A 102 -0.75 -2.59 9.18
C LEU A 102 0.29 -3.65 8.81
N THR A 103 1.19 -3.34 7.88
CA THR A 103 2.13 -4.33 7.32
C THR A 103 3.57 -4.15 7.77
N GLY A 104 3.92 -2.96 8.27
CA GLY A 104 5.30 -2.54 8.53
C GLY A 104 6.12 -2.26 7.27
N GLU A 105 5.51 -2.26 6.08
CA GLU A 105 6.19 -2.07 4.79
C GLU A 105 5.54 -0.96 3.96
N LEU A 106 6.36 -0.23 3.21
CA LEU A 106 5.87 0.76 2.24
C LEU A 106 5.01 0.08 1.16
N MET A 107 3.81 0.61 0.91
CA MET A 107 2.94 0.16 -0.18
C MET A 107 3.65 0.28 -1.54
N PHE A 108 4.34 1.40 -1.76
CA PHE A 108 5.11 1.66 -2.96
C PHE A 108 6.56 2.02 -2.60
N ASN A 109 7.48 1.13 -2.94
CA ASN A 109 8.90 1.32 -2.68
C ASN A 109 9.66 1.36 -4.01
N ALA A 110 9.49 2.47 -4.73
CA ALA A 110 10.08 2.66 -6.04
C ALA A 110 11.61 2.57 -6.01
N GLN A 111 12.19 1.76 -6.88
CA GLN A 111 13.61 1.49 -6.95
C GLN A 111 14.30 2.26 -8.08
N ASN A 112 15.60 2.49 -7.88
CA ASN A 112 16.45 3.00 -8.96
C ASN A 112 16.80 1.84 -9.90
N SER A 113 16.82 2.14 -11.20
CA SER A 113 17.21 1.21 -12.25
C SER A 113 18.07 1.90 -13.28
N LYS A 114 18.87 1.13 -14.03
CA LYS A 114 19.60 1.63 -15.19
C LYS A 114 18.69 1.81 -16.42
N TYR A 115 17.52 1.16 -16.42
CA TYR A 115 16.65 1.06 -17.60
C TYR A 115 15.41 1.95 -17.52
N PHE A 116 15.00 2.35 -16.32
CA PHE A 116 13.81 3.13 -16.08
C PHE A 116 14.03 4.10 -14.91
N ARG A 117 13.33 5.23 -14.93
CA ARG A 117 13.39 6.24 -13.88
C ARG A 117 12.67 5.72 -12.63
N LYS A 118 12.98 6.33 -11.48
CA LYS A 118 12.29 6.01 -10.23
C LYS A 118 10.79 6.30 -10.29
N ASP A 119 10.37 7.32 -11.03
CA ASP A 119 8.94 7.58 -11.27
C ASP A 119 8.28 6.52 -12.15
N ASP A 120 9.01 5.97 -13.12
CA ASP A 120 8.50 4.91 -13.99
C ASP A 120 8.23 3.63 -13.19
N ASP A 121 9.16 3.26 -12.29
CA ASP A 121 8.99 2.13 -11.36
C ASP A 121 7.84 2.38 -10.38
N HIS A 122 7.77 3.60 -9.84
CA HIS A 122 6.69 3.97 -8.91
C HIS A 122 5.32 3.81 -9.57
N PHE A 123 5.16 4.34 -10.78
CA PHE A 123 3.90 4.25 -11.51
C PHE A 123 3.58 2.81 -11.92
N ALA A 124 4.58 2.01 -12.26
CA ALA A 124 4.40 0.59 -12.54
C ALA A 124 3.87 -0.17 -11.31
N GLN A 125 4.44 0.05 -10.12
CA GLN A 125 3.96 -0.57 -8.88
C GLN A 125 2.51 -0.18 -8.56
N ILE A 126 2.13 1.09 -8.83
CA ILE A 126 0.73 1.53 -8.73
C ILE A 126 -0.14 0.66 -9.64
N LEU A 127 0.16 0.60 -10.94
CA LEU A 127 -0.64 -0.15 -11.92
C LEU A 127 -0.71 -1.66 -11.61
N GLU A 128 0.35 -2.24 -11.05
CA GLU A 128 0.39 -3.65 -10.66
C GLU A 128 -0.56 -3.96 -9.49
N LEU A 129 -0.72 -3.01 -8.56
CA LEU A 129 -1.49 -3.17 -7.32
C LEU A 129 -2.98 -2.81 -7.44
N VAL A 130 -3.31 -1.67 -8.06
CA VAL A 130 -4.72 -1.20 -8.18
C VAL A 130 -5.51 -1.83 -9.32
N GLU A 131 -4.97 -2.92 -9.88
CA GLU A 131 -5.51 -3.69 -11.01
C GLU A 131 -5.72 -2.84 -12.28
N LYS A 132 -6.21 -3.47 -13.37
CA LYS A 132 -6.36 -2.85 -14.70
C LYS A 132 -7.50 -1.82 -14.77
N GLN A 133 -7.35 -0.72 -14.05
CA GLN A 133 -8.11 0.48 -14.34
C GLN A 133 -7.56 1.11 -15.63
N ARG A 134 -8.45 1.51 -16.54
CA ARG A 134 -8.07 2.31 -17.69
C ARG A 134 -7.52 3.65 -17.18
N VAL A 135 -6.36 4.07 -17.68
CA VAL A 135 -5.77 5.37 -17.32
C VAL A 135 -6.78 6.48 -17.63
N PRO A 136 -7.18 7.29 -16.64
CA PRO A 136 -8.21 8.30 -16.79
C PRO A 136 -7.69 9.54 -17.50
N ASP A 137 -8.61 10.36 -18.02
CA ASP A 137 -8.28 11.60 -18.73
C ASP A 137 -7.55 12.62 -17.85
N SER A 138 -7.78 12.59 -16.54
CA SER A 138 -7.06 13.44 -15.57
C SER A 138 -5.55 13.21 -15.63
N LEU A 139 -5.10 11.96 -15.69
CA LEU A 139 -3.67 11.64 -15.78
C LEU A 139 -3.10 11.93 -17.17
N MET A 140 -3.90 11.78 -18.23
CA MET A 140 -3.49 12.09 -19.60
C MET A 140 -3.20 13.59 -19.82
N ARG A 141 -3.75 14.47 -18.97
CA ARG A 141 -3.51 15.92 -19.02
C ARG A 141 -2.25 16.36 -18.25
N GLY A 142 -1.55 15.42 -17.59
CA GLY A 142 -0.35 15.74 -16.84
C GLY A 142 0.79 16.23 -17.72
N LYS A 143 1.56 17.20 -17.23
CA LYS A 143 2.75 17.78 -17.90
C LYS A 143 3.73 16.71 -18.37
N HIS A 144 3.86 15.62 -17.61
CA HIS A 144 4.77 14.51 -17.88
C HIS A 144 4.04 13.28 -18.44
N SER A 145 2.74 13.36 -18.73
CA SER A 145 1.93 12.23 -19.19
C SER A 145 2.53 11.54 -20.43
N SER A 146 3.12 12.31 -21.34
CA SER A 146 3.74 11.78 -22.55
C SER A 146 5.00 10.98 -22.30
N ASP A 147 5.54 10.95 -21.08
CA ASP A 147 6.63 10.05 -20.69
C ASP A 147 6.06 8.68 -20.29
N PHE A 148 4.92 8.65 -19.62
CA PHE A 148 4.30 7.43 -19.08
C PHE A 148 3.41 6.72 -20.11
N PHE A 149 2.62 7.45 -20.90
CA PHE A 149 1.55 6.87 -21.70
C PHE A 149 1.65 7.21 -23.20
N ASN A 150 1.11 6.33 -24.04
CA ASN A 150 0.83 6.63 -25.44
C ASN A 150 -0.60 7.20 -25.64
N GLN A 151 -0.96 7.53 -26.89
CA GLN A 151 -2.30 8.01 -27.24
C GLN A 151 -3.42 7.00 -26.97
N LYS A 152 -3.10 5.70 -26.93
CA LYS A 152 -4.03 4.63 -26.54
C LYS A 152 -4.17 4.48 -25.02
N ARG A 153 -3.49 5.34 -24.24
CA ARG A 153 -3.41 5.31 -22.77
C ARG A 153 -2.71 4.07 -22.20
N GLU A 154 -1.81 3.48 -22.98
CA GLU A 154 -1.01 2.34 -22.56
C GLU A 154 0.28 2.84 -21.91
N PHE A 155 0.62 2.27 -20.76
CA PHE A 155 1.88 2.53 -20.07
C PHE A 155 3.06 2.00 -20.90
N ARG A 156 4.05 2.86 -21.15
CA ARG A 156 5.20 2.56 -22.03
C ARG A 156 6.50 2.20 -21.31
N PRO A 157 6.88 2.82 -20.17
CA PRO A 157 8.20 2.64 -19.59
C PRO A 157 8.57 1.19 -19.26
N ILE A 158 7.60 0.39 -18.79
CA ILE A 158 7.81 -1.03 -18.45
C ILE A 158 6.71 -1.87 -19.10
N ARG A 159 7.09 -2.79 -19.99
CA ARG A 159 6.15 -3.57 -20.82
C ARG A 159 5.49 -4.73 -20.09
N ASN A 160 6.23 -5.37 -19.19
CA ASN A 160 5.82 -6.61 -18.53
C ASN A 160 5.44 -6.35 -17.08
N LEU A 161 4.31 -5.66 -16.87
CA LEU A 161 3.74 -5.45 -15.54
C LEU A 161 3.28 -6.79 -14.95
N LYS A 162 3.62 -7.02 -13.68
CA LYS A 162 3.25 -8.19 -12.89
C LYS A 162 2.10 -7.82 -11.95
N PHE A 163 0.88 -7.91 -12.47
CA PHE A 163 -0.32 -7.58 -11.69
C PHE A 163 -0.47 -8.51 -10.49
N TRP A 164 -0.64 -7.92 -9.31
CA TRP A 164 -0.92 -8.60 -8.06
C TRP A 164 -1.82 -7.67 -7.24
N GLY A 165 -3.13 -7.86 -7.38
CA GLY A 165 -4.13 -6.98 -6.79
C GLY A 165 -4.01 -6.89 -5.26
N LEU A 166 -4.43 -5.75 -4.69
CA LEU A 166 -4.29 -5.48 -3.26
C LEU A 166 -4.85 -6.60 -2.36
N GLU A 167 -6.06 -7.12 -2.64
CA GLU A 167 -6.64 -8.23 -1.86
C GLU A 167 -5.73 -9.47 -1.87
N SER A 168 -5.23 -9.85 -3.05
CA SER A 168 -4.31 -10.98 -3.21
C SER A 168 -2.99 -10.74 -2.48
N VAL A 169 -2.44 -9.53 -2.54
CA VAL A 169 -1.23 -9.17 -1.78
C VAL A 169 -1.46 -9.33 -0.29
N LEU A 170 -2.57 -8.81 0.25
CA LEU A 170 -2.90 -8.92 1.67
C LEU A 170 -3.07 -10.39 2.11
N TYR A 171 -3.75 -11.20 1.31
CA TYR A 171 -3.97 -12.62 1.60
C TYR A 171 -2.70 -13.47 1.44
N GLU A 172 -2.01 -13.34 0.32
CA GLU A 172 -0.93 -14.26 -0.07
C GLU A 172 0.41 -13.87 0.53
N LYS A 173 0.73 -12.57 0.57
CA LYS A 173 2.02 -12.07 1.10
C LYS A 173 1.94 -11.90 2.62
N TYR A 174 0.93 -11.17 3.09
CA TYR A 174 0.80 -10.80 4.49
C TYR A 174 -0.01 -11.79 5.32
N ARG A 175 -0.53 -12.86 4.70
CA ARG A 175 -1.22 -13.98 5.38
C ARG A 175 -2.43 -13.53 6.20
N MET A 176 -3.06 -12.41 5.82
CA MET A 176 -4.33 -11.99 6.38
C MET A 176 -5.43 -13.00 6.02
N SER A 177 -6.50 -13.08 6.82
CA SER A 177 -7.63 -13.95 6.49
C SER A 177 -8.31 -13.46 5.19
N ARG A 178 -9.01 -14.35 4.48
CA ARG A 178 -9.75 -13.94 3.26
C ARG A 178 -10.77 -12.84 3.54
N LYS A 179 -11.35 -12.85 4.75
CA LYS A 179 -12.31 -11.84 5.19
C LYS A 179 -11.61 -10.49 5.35
N ASP A 180 -10.54 -10.46 6.15
CA ASP A 180 -9.84 -9.20 6.47
C ASP A 180 -9.15 -8.62 5.22
N SER A 181 -8.55 -9.46 4.37
CA SER A 181 -7.98 -9.02 3.10
C SER A 181 -9.01 -8.32 2.22
N LYS A 182 -10.21 -8.92 2.11
CA LYS A 182 -11.29 -8.38 1.29
C LYS A 182 -11.86 -7.09 1.89
N GLU A 183 -12.07 -7.06 3.20
CA GLU A 183 -12.63 -5.90 3.90
C GLU A 183 -11.66 -4.71 3.87
N LEU A 184 -10.37 -4.95 4.13
CA LEU A 184 -9.33 -3.93 4.03
C LEU A 184 -9.14 -3.46 2.58
N ALA A 185 -9.10 -4.37 1.61
CA ALA A 185 -9.02 -3.97 0.20
C ALA A 185 -10.25 -3.14 -0.22
N SER A 186 -11.46 -3.49 0.25
CA SER A 186 -12.66 -2.71 -0.02
C SER A 186 -12.63 -1.30 0.56
N PHE A 187 -11.91 -1.10 1.66
CA PHE A 187 -11.66 0.21 2.26
C PHE A 187 -10.60 1.02 1.48
N LEU A 188 -9.47 0.40 1.14
CA LEU A 188 -8.33 1.10 0.55
C LEU A 188 -8.46 1.36 -0.95
N LEU A 189 -9.06 0.44 -1.73
CA LEU A 189 -9.14 0.58 -3.19
C LEU A 189 -9.88 1.86 -3.64
N PRO A 190 -10.99 2.28 -3.03
CA PRO A 190 -11.62 3.57 -3.34
C PRO A 190 -10.73 4.80 -3.05
N MET A 191 -9.86 4.71 -2.04
CA MET A 191 -8.87 5.73 -1.71
C MET A 191 -7.69 5.75 -2.71
N LEU A 192 -7.45 4.63 -3.39
CA LEU A 192 -6.41 4.45 -4.40
C LEU A 192 -6.95 4.58 -5.85
N ALA A 193 -8.13 5.18 -6.04
CA ALA A 193 -8.63 5.41 -7.39
C ALA A 193 -7.66 6.28 -8.21
N LEU A 194 -7.36 5.85 -9.46
CA LEU A 194 -6.41 6.55 -10.33
C LEU A 194 -6.94 7.91 -10.78
N ASP A 195 -8.27 8.06 -10.96
CA ASP A 195 -8.88 9.36 -11.25
C ASP A 195 -9.14 10.08 -9.93
N PRO A 196 -8.52 11.25 -9.67
CA PRO A 196 -8.74 11.99 -8.43
C PRO A 196 -10.21 12.36 -8.19
N ARG A 197 -11.01 12.43 -9.27
CA ARG A 197 -12.45 12.75 -9.20
C ARG A 197 -13.32 11.56 -8.81
N ALA A 198 -12.82 10.34 -9.02
CA ALA A 198 -13.50 9.11 -8.62
C ALA A 198 -12.98 8.60 -7.26
N ARG A 199 -11.93 9.24 -6.72
CA ARG A 199 -11.35 8.91 -5.43
C ARG A 199 -12.30 9.35 -4.32
N VAL A 200 -12.57 8.43 -3.38
CA VAL A 200 -13.42 8.71 -2.22
C VAL A 200 -12.89 9.90 -1.43
N THR A 201 -13.78 10.72 -0.88
CA THR A 201 -13.39 11.78 0.05
C THR A 201 -13.10 11.23 1.45
N ALA A 202 -12.38 11.96 2.27
CA ALA A 202 -12.15 11.57 3.67
C ALA A 202 -13.46 11.37 4.45
N VAL A 203 -14.46 12.23 4.20
CA VAL A 203 -15.78 12.15 4.85
C VAL A 203 -16.51 10.87 4.46
N GLU A 204 -16.48 10.48 3.19
CA GLU A 204 -17.06 9.23 2.71
C GLU A 204 -16.29 8.01 3.22
N ALA A 205 -14.95 8.07 3.24
CA ALA A 205 -14.11 7.00 3.76
C ALA A 205 -14.38 6.72 5.26
N LEU A 206 -14.67 7.76 6.05
CA LEU A 206 -15.05 7.63 7.46
C LEU A 206 -16.33 6.82 7.67
N GLN A 207 -17.21 6.72 6.67
CA GLN A 207 -18.44 5.92 6.76
C GLN A 207 -18.21 4.43 6.45
N HIS A 208 -16.99 4.05 6.05
CA HIS A 208 -16.72 2.70 5.59
C HIS A 208 -16.78 1.69 6.76
N PRO A 209 -17.50 0.54 6.61
CA PRO A 209 -17.69 -0.43 7.69
C PRO A 209 -16.40 -0.93 8.33
N TRP A 210 -15.30 -1.04 7.57
CA TRP A 210 -13.99 -1.47 8.06
C TRP A 210 -13.51 -0.65 9.27
N LEU A 211 -13.79 0.66 9.33
CA LEU A 211 -13.42 1.51 10.46
C LEU A 211 -14.32 1.31 11.69
N HIS A 212 -15.54 0.80 11.50
CA HIS A 212 -16.52 0.57 12.56
C HIS A 212 -16.45 -0.85 13.13
N GLN A 213 -15.59 -1.72 12.61
CA GLN A 213 -15.43 -3.09 13.14
C GLN A 213 -14.75 -3.16 14.51
N ILE A 214 -14.25 -2.02 15.00
CA ILE A 214 -13.56 -1.93 16.30
C ILE A 214 -14.53 -2.18 17.48
N ASP A 215 -15.85 -2.19 17.27
CA ASP A 215 -16.82 -2.19 18.38
C ASP A 215 -17.50 -3.53 18.75
N ASP A 216 -17.63 -4.54 17.86
CA ASP A 216 -18.66 -5.59 18.10
C ASP A 216 -18.22 -7.08 18.07
N GLY A 217 -16.97 -7.43 17.76
CA GLY A 217 -16.68 -8.78 17.25
C GLY A 217 -15.86 -9.75 18.12
N GLU A 218 -14.65 -9.34 18.50
CA GLU A 218 -13.64 -10.28 19.01
C GLU A 218 -13.61 -10.43 20.53
N LEU A 219 -14.23 -9.48 21.25
CA LEU A 219 -14.40 -9.54 22.71
C LEU A 219 -15.17 -10.77 23.18
N ASN A 220 -16.23 -11.13 22.46
CA ASN A 220 -17.20 -12.10 22.95
C ASN A 220 -16.81 -13.56 22.71
N ARG A 221 -15.73 -13.83 21.98
CA ARG A 221 -15.33 -15.21 21.62
C ARG A 221 -14.32 -15.79 22.61
N GLU A 222 -13.30 -15.01 22.97
CA GLU A 222 -12.30 -15.42 23.95
C GLU A 222 -12.85 -15.39 25.39
N GLU A 223 -13.70 -14.42 25.73
CA GLU A 223 -14.37 -14.38 27.05
C GLU A 223 -15.34 -15.55 27.25
N LYS A 224 -16.02 -16.02 26.18
CA LYS A 224 -16.91 -17.19 26.27
C LYS A 224 -16.16 -18.50 26.48
N GLU A 225 -15.02 -18.69 25.82
CA GLU A 225 -14.21 -19.90 26.00
C GLU A 225 -13.53 -19.97 27.38
N LEU A 226 -13.27 -18.82 28.01
CA LEU A 226 -12.74 -18.73 29.38
C LEU A 226 -13.80 -18.88 30.48
N LEU A 227 -15.08 -18.63 30.18
CA LEU A 227 -16.20 -18.80 31.11
C LEU A 227 -16.83 -20.21 31.08
N ASP A 228 -16.56 -21.00 30.04
CA ASP A 228 -17.05 -22.38 29.88
C ASP A 228 -16.01 -23.46 30.30
N CYS A 229 -14.88 -23.08 30.91
CA CYS A 229 -13.87 -24.01 31.48
C CYS A 229 -13.87 -24.02 33.02
#